data_AF-A0A810MSI0-F1
#
_entry.id   AF-A0A810MSI0-F1
#
_cell.length_a   1.000
_cell.length_b   1.000
_cell.length_c   1.000
_cell.angle_alpha   90.00
_cell.angle_beta   90.00
_cell.angle_gamma   90.00
#
_symmetry.space_group_name_H-M   'P 1'
#
loop_
_entity.id
_entity.type
_entity.pdbx_description
1 polymer ?
#
loop_
_entity_poly.entity_id
_entity_poly.type
_entity_poly.pdbx_seq_one_letter_code
_entity_poly.pdbx_strand_id
1 'polypeptide(L)'
;MAYDEGDWRIPTLTVTPADGTTQAALVVEAPDGTRTALTPTGGSGSWEGPAYELTSPGEWIEDWTVTGTGAGRQRTSVLVAPVSGPVGARVYATTADLARWLHAAPPAGARRALQAASRRVDEMLLTALYPTDATGLPTTPAHIAALRDATCAQAEYARASGDATSVGATTKPSSFTLGRLSVQQAGTSSSSGRPGRRGRGPFSRRPG
;
A
#
# COMPACT_ATOMS: atom_id res chain seq x y z
N MET A 1 -6.01 2.22 4.47
CA MET A 1 -4.88 1.56 3.80
C MET A 1 -4.20 2.60 2.93
N ALA A 2 -2.87 2.64 2.90
CA ALA A 2 -2.14 3.54 2.01
C ALA A 2 -2.12 2.92 0.61
N TYR A 3 -2.51 3.68 -0.40
CA TYR A 3 -2.40 3.30 -1.81
C TYR A 3 -1.17 3.98 -2.40
N ASP A 4 -0.55 3.38 -3.39
CA ASP A 4 0.54 3.96 -4.17
C ASP A 4 0.06 4.29 -5.59
N GLU A 5 0.71 5.26 -6.25
CA GLU A 5 0.45 5.56 -7.65
C GLU A 5 0.67 4.31 -8.55
N GLY A 6 -0.33 4.00 -9.37
CA GLY A 6 -0.42 2.79 -10.21
C GLY A 6 -1.10 1.60 -9.54
N ASP A 7 -1.59 1.75 -8.30
CA ASP A 7 -2.44 0.74 -7.66
C ASP A 7 -3.83 0.72 -8.30
N TRP A 8 -4.43 -0.47 -8.31
CA TRP A 8 -5.80 -0.65 -8.77
C TRP A 8 -6.75 -0.71 -7.60
N ARG A 9 -7.93 -0.13 -7.77
CA ARG A 9 -8.98 -0.10 -6.75
C ARG A 9 -10.32 -0.52 -7.33
N ILE A 10 -11.06 -1.29 -6.54
CA ILE A 10 -12.45 -1.64 -6.77
C ILE A 10 -13.28 -0.97 -5.67
N PRO A 11 -14.07 0.06 -6.01
CA PRO A 11 -14.85 0.79 -5.03
C PRO A 11 -16.14 0.02 -4.70
N THR A 12 -16.49 -0.04 -3.43
CA THR A 12 -17.73 -0.69 -2.96
C THR A 12 -18.56 0.26 -2.12
N LEU A 13 -19.88 0.10 -2.19
CA LEU A 13 -20.85 0.86 -1.42
C LEU A 13 -21.88 -0.10 -0.83
N THR A 14 -22.19 0.08 0.45
CA THR A 14 -23.31 -0.60 1.11
C THR A 14 -24.30 0.46 1.60
N VAL A 15 -25.57 0.29 1.26
CA VAL A 15 -26.65 1.23 1.63
C VAL A 15 -27.70 0.47 2.42
N THR A 16 -28.06 1.02 3.58
CA THR A 16 -29.13 0.52 4.43
C THR A 16 -29.93 1.72 4.96
N PRO A 17 -31.27 1.77 4.78
CA PRO A 17 -32.11 0.80 4.06
C PRO A 17 -31.99 0.95 2.53
N ALA A 18 -32.21 -0.14 1.80
CA ALA A 18 -32.29 -0.17 0.34
C ALA A 18 -33.42 -1.08 -0.13
N ASP A 19 -33.95 -0.79 -1.32
CA ASP A 19 -35.02 -1.53 -1.98
C ASP A 19 -34.80 -1.62 -3.50
N GLY A 20 -35.78 -2.17 -4.24
CA GLY A 20 -35.71 -2.31 -5.70
C GLY A 20 -35.75 -1.00 -6.49
N THR A 21 -35.96 0.15 -5.84
CA THR A 21 -35.89 1.48 -6.45
C THR A 21 -34.56 2.18 -6.19
N THR A 22 -33.72 1.59 -5.34
CA THR A 22 -32.43 2.15 -4.97
C THR A 22 -31.44 1.98 -6.10
N GLN A 23 -30.86 3.09 -6.56
CA GLN A 23 -29.81 3.12 -7.57
C GLN A 23 -28.60 3.87 -7.02
N ALA A 24 -27.40 3.51 -7.47
CA ALA A 24 -26.17 4.19 -7.12
C ALA A 24 -25.42 4.61 -8.38
N ALA A 25 -24.83 5.80 -8.35
CA ALA A 25 -23.90 6.31 -9.33
C ALA A 25 -22.57 6.63 -8.65
N LEU A 26 -21.45 6.38 -9.33
CA LEU A 26 -20.11 6.65 -8.82
C LEU A 26 -19.42 7.69 -9.71
N VAL A 27 -18.85 8.71 -9.09
CA VAL A 27 -17.90 9.62 -9.73
C VAL A 27 -16.59 9.54 -8.97
N VAL A 28 -15.49 9.30 -9.68
CA VAL A 28 -14.15 9.32 -9.12
C VAL A 28 -13.47 10.61 -9.55
N GLU A 29 -12.98 11.38 -8.59
CA GLU A 29 -12.21 12.60 -8.81
C GLU A 29 -10.73 12.35 -8.49
N ALA A 30 -9.89 12.61 -9.48
CA ALA A 30 -8.44 12.53 -9.37
C ALA A 30 -7.87 13.80 -8.71
N PRO A 31 -6.63 13.76 -8.19
CA PRO A 31 -5.99 14.89 -7.50
C PRO A 31 -5.80 16.14 -8.38
N ASP A 32 -5.80 15.98 -9.70
CA ASP A 32 -5.75 17.06 -10.69
C ASP A 32 -7.11 17.72 -10.92
N GLY A 33 -8.17 17.24 -10.26
CA GLY A 33 -9.56 17.68 -10.40
C GLY A 33 -10.30 16.98 -11.55
N THR A 34 -9.68 16.06 -12.27
CA THR A 34 -10.33 15.29 -13.34
C THR A 34 -11.39 14.38 -12.74
N ARG A 35 -12.61 14.42 -13.31
CA ARG A 35 -13.75 13.62 -12.84
C ARG A 35 -14.15 12.58 -13.87
N THR A 36 -14.21 11.33 -13.42
CA THR A 36 -14.61 10.18 -14.24
C THR A 36 -15.86 9.56 -13.64
N ALA A 37 -16.95 9.56 -14.40
CA ALA A 37 -18.17 8.84 -14.04
C ALA A 37 -17.99 7.35 -14.36
N LEU A 38 -18.26 6.50 -13.38
CA LEU A 38 -18.20 5.05 -13.51
C LEU A 38 -19.59 4.47 -13.29
N THR A 39 -19.92 3.41 -14.02
CA THR A 39 -21.22 2.72 -13.89
C THR A 39 -21.06 1.54 -12.93
N PRO A 40 -21.49 1.65 -11.66
CA PRO A 40 -21.43 0.55 -10.74
C PRO A 40 -22.45 -0.54 -11.08
N THR A 41 -22.10 -1.78 -10.77
CA THR A 41 -22.98 -2.94 -10.88
C THR A 41 -23.42 -3.35 -9.48
N GLY A 42 -24.70 -3.67 -9.29
CA GLY A 42 -25.22 -4.05 -7.99
C GLY A 42 -26.72 -3.83 -7.85
N GLY A 43 -27.22 -4.01 -6.63
CA GLY A 43 -28.63 -3.90 -6.28
C GLY A 43 -28.89 -4.39 -4.85
N SER A 44 -30.07 -4.08 -4.32
CA SER A 44 -30.52 -4.56 -3.00
C SER A 44 -29.59 -4.20 -1.83
N GLY A 45 -28.99 -3.00 -1.85
CA GLY A 45 -28.18 -2.48 -0.75
C GLY A 45 -26.68 -2.64 -0.89
N SER A 46 -26.17 -3.21 -1.99
CA SER A 46 -24.73 -3.29 -2.26
C SER A 46 -24.41 -2.98 -3.72
N TRP A 47 -23.40 -2.14 -3.95
CA TRP A 47 -22.89 -1.77 -5.29
C TRP A 47 -21.38 -1.88 -5.34
N GLU A 48 -20.87 -2.26 -6.50
CA GLU A 48 -19.46 -2.39 -6.81
C GLU A 48 -19.16 -1.62 -8.11
N GLY A 49 -18.22 -0.70 -8.07
CA GLY A 49 -17.76 0.02 -9.26
C GLY A 49 -16.74 -0.78 -10.05
N PRO A 50 -16.53 -0.45 -11.33
CA PRO A 50 -15.46 -1.06 -12.12
C PRO A 50 -14.09 -0.75 -11.51
N ALA A 51 -13.15 -1.68 -11.70
CA ALA A 51 -11.77 -1.46 -11.28
C ALA A 51 -11.15 -0.28 -12.03
N TYR A 52 -10.44 0.60 -11.32
CA TYR A 52 -9.72 1.73 -11.92
C TYR A 52 -8.32 1.86 -11.33
N GLU A 53 -7.40 2.44 -12.11
CA GLU A 53 -6.01 2.66 -11.71
C GLU A 53 -5.82 4.06 -11.13
N LEU A 54 -5.07 4.14 -10.03
CA LEU A 54 -4.72 5.38 -9.34
C LEU A 54 -3.48 6.00 -9.99
N THR A 55 -3.66 6.65 -11.13
CA THR A 55 -2.56 7.11 -12.01
C THR A 55 -1.81 8.34 -11.51
N SER A 56 -2.27 8.98 -10.45
CA SER A 56 -1.69 10.22 -9.93
C SER A 56 -1.58 10.17 -8.41
N PRO A 57 -0.52 10.74 -7.82
CA PRO A 57 -0.42 10.81 -6.38
C PRO A 57 -1.23 11.97 -5.83
N GLY A 58 -1.72 11.82 -4.61
CA GLY A 58 -2.57 12.79 -3.94
C GLY A 58 -3.88 12.18 -3.44
N GLU A 59 -4.82 13.05 -3.10
CA GLU A 59 -6.14 12.64 -2.63
C GLU A 59 -7.06 12.39 -3.82
N TRP A 60 -7.49 11.14 -3.97
CA TRP A 60 -8.59 10.76 -4.85
C TRP A 60 -9.89 10.75 -4.06
N ILE A 61 -10.97 11.23 -4.65
CA ILE A 61 -12.29 11.31 -4.02
C ILE A 61 -13.26 10.42 -4.78
N GLU A 62 -13.77 9.40 -4.10
CA GLU A 62 -14.90 8.60 -4.61
C GLU A 62 -16.19 9.21 -4.09
N ASP A 63 -17.04 9.62 -5.01
CA ASP A 63 -18.30 10.27 -4.71
C ASP A 63 -19.45 9.40 -5.21
N TRP A 64 -20.08 8.71 -4.27
CA TRP A 64 -21.24 7.87 -4.50
C TRP A 64 -22.51 8.67 -4.31
N THR A 65 -23.38 8.67 -5.31
CA THR A 65 -24.72 9.27 -5.24
C THR A 65 -25.76 8.16 -5.29
N VAL A 66 -26.57 8.04 -4.26
CA VAL A 66 -27.66 7.07 -4.15
C VAL A 66 -28.99 7.78 -4.37
N THR A 67 -29.83 7.22 -5.22
CA THR A 67 -31.20 7.71 -5.48
C THR A 67 -32.23 6.64 -5.14
N GLY A 68 -33.42 7.04 -4.70
CA GLY A 68 -34.47 6.12 -4.25
C GLY A 68 -34.50 5.98 -2.72
N THR A 69 -34.82 4.79 -2.22
CA THR A 69 -34.80 4.49 -0.79
C THR A 69 -33.36 4.48 -0.26
N GLY A 70 -33.10 5.20 0.84
CA GLY A 70 -31.73 5.41 1.33
C GLY A 70 -30.94 6.42 0.50
N ALA A 71 -31.62 7.32 -0.23
CA ALA A 71 -30.99 8.40 -0.97
C ALA A 71 -30.00 9.19 -0.10
N GLY A 72 -28.84 9.45 -0.67
CA GLY A 72 -27.73 10.04 0.04
C GLY A 72 -26.51 10.17 -0.84
N ARG A 73 -25.50 10.86 -0.30
CA ARG A 73 -24.21 11.02 -0.95
C ARG A 73 -23.15 10.50 0.01
N GLN A 74 -22.35 9.55 -0.43
CA GLN A 74 -21.24 9.01 0.34
C GLN A 74 -19.93 9.35 -0.34
N ARG A 75 -19.07 10.05 0.40
CA ARG A 75 -17.74 10.43 -0.09
C ARG A 75 -16.68 9.63 0.64
N THR A 76 -15.80 8.98 -0.11
CA THR A 76 -14.66 8.24 0.42
C THR A 76 -13.38 8.88 -0.11
N SER A 77 -12.51 9.35 0.78
CA SER A 77 -11.19 9.83 0.41
C SER A 77 -10.19 8.67 0.34
N VAL A 78 -9.31 8.73 -0.65
CA VAL A 78 -8.31 7.72 -0.96
C VAL A 78 -6.97 8.43 -1.10
N LEU A 79 -6.11 8.26 -0.10
CA LEU A 79 -4.77 8.86 -0.15
C LEU A 79 -3.83 7.95 -0.94
N VAL A 80 -3.26 8.51 -2.01
CA VAL A 80 -2.32 7.85 -2.90
C VAL A 80 -0.95 8.49 -2.73
N ALA A 81 0.04 7.70 -2.30
CA ALA A 81 1.40 8.15 -2.16
C ALA A 81 2.09 8.24 -3.53
N PRO A 82 2.98 9.24 -3.73
CA PRO A 82 3.83 9.30 -4.91
C PRO A 82 4.74 8.09 -4.99
N VAL A 83 5.06 7.71 -6.23
CA VAL A 83 6.01 6.63 -6.53
C VAL A 83 7.29 6.83 -5.70
N SER A 84 7.44 6.05 -4.65
CA SER A 84 8.58 6.18 -3.74
C SER A 84 9.72 5.28 -4.24
N GLY A 85 10.48 5.76 -5.22
CA GLY A 85 11.70 5.12 -5.69
C GLY A 85 12.74 6.16 -6.12
N PRO A 86 14.05 5.89 -5.98
CA PRO A 86 15.06 6.78 -6.53
C PRO A 86 14.87 6.85 -8.05
N VAL A 87 14.95 8.06 -8.59
CA VAL A 87 14.92 8.30 -10.04
C VAL A 87 16.08 7.50 -10.65
N GLY A 88 15.77 6.46 -11.42
CA GLY A 88 16.76 5.54 -12.01
C GLY A 88 16.80 4.12 -11.43
N ALA A 89 15.93 3.76 -10.48
CA ALA A 89 15.78 2.35 -10.07
C ALA A 89 15.25 1.50 -11.24
N ARG A 90 15.99 0.46 -11.63
CA ARG A 90 15.55 -0.51 -12.64
C ARG A 90 14.45 -1.37 -12.05
N VAL A 91 13.30 -1.38 -12.70
CA VAL A 91 12.18 -2.24 -12.33
C VAL A 91 11.90 -3.15 -13.53
N TYR A 92 12.03 -4.46 -13.35
CA TYR A 92 11.94 -5.42 -14.45
C TYR A 92 10.50 -5.89 -14.75
N ALA A 93 9.53 -5.53 -13.91
CA ALA A 93 8.13 -5.92 -14.06
C ALA A 93 7.17 -4.77 -13.72
N THR A 94 6.05 -4.70 -14.44
CA THR A 94 4.98 -3.74 -14.19
C THR A 94 3.92 -4.31 -13.24
N THR A 95 3.05 -3.45 -12.68
CA THR A 95 1.89 -3.88 -11.89
C THR A 95 0.92 -4.73 -12.72
N ALA A 96 0.80 -4.47 -14.02
CA ALA A 96 0.04 -5.29 -14.96
C ALA A 96 0.65 -6.69 -15.15
N ASP A 97 1.98 -6.81 -15.17
CA ASP A 97 2.65 -8.11 -15.24
C ASP A 97 2.44 -8.93 -13.96
N LEU A 98 2.45 -8.26 -12.80
CA LEU A 98 2.13 -8.90 -11.53
C LEU A 98 0.66 -9.35 -11.45
N ALA A 99 -0.28 -8.55 -11.94
CA ALA A 99 -1.68 -8.97 -12.04
C ALA A 99 -1.86 -10.19 -12.95
N ARG A 100 -1.15 -10.21 -14.09
CA ARG A 100 -1.16 -11.36 -15.00
C ARG A 100 -0.57 -12.60 -14.33
N TRP A 101 0.49 -12.43 -13.54
CA TRP A 101 1.12 -13.51 -12.77
C TRP A 101 0.20 -14.06 -11.67
N LEU A 102 -0.46 -13.18 -10.91
CA LEU A 102 -1.35 -13.56 -9.80
C LEU A 102 -2.74 -14.00 -10.26
N HIS A 103 -3.08 -13.83 -11.54
CA HIS A 103 -4.44 -13.99 -12.08
C HIS A 103 -5.49 -13.21 -11.27
N ALA A 104 -5.11 -12.07 -10.71
CA ALA A 104 -5.92 -11.25 -9.82
C ALA A 104 -5.53 -9.77 -9.95
N ALA A 105 -6.37 -8.87 -9.44
CA ALA A 105 -6.05 -7.45 -9.40
C ALA A 105 -4.75 -7.20 -8.60
N PRO A 106 -3.90 -6.23 -9.00
CA PRO A 106 -2.71 -5.87 -8.24
C PRO A 106 -3.12 -5.47 -6.82
N PRO A 107 -2.49 -6.05 -5.78
CA PRO A 107 -2.77 -5.64 -4.40
C PRO A 107 -2.20 -4.25 -4.12
N ALA A 108 -2.78 -3.51 -3.17
CA ALA A 108 -2.30 -2.19 -2.77
C ALA A 108 -0.80 -2.22 -2.38
N GLY A 109 0.01 -1.28 -2.86
CA GLY A 109 1.46 -1.27 -2.66
C GLY A 109 2.23 -2.26 -3.55
N ALA A 110 1.61 -2.81 -4.60
CA ALA A 110 2.24 -3.72 -5.54
C ALA A 110 3.50 -3.12 -6.17
N ARG A 111 3.47 -1.82 -6.46
CA ARG A 111 4.60 -1.13 -7.07
C ARG A 111 5.81 -1.05 -6.15
N ARG A 112 5.61 -0.75 -4.86
CA ARG A 112 6.68 -0.78 -3.84
C ARG A 112 7.25 -2.19 -3.68
N ALA A 113 6.40 -3.21 -3.70
CA ALA A 113 6.83 -4.60 -3.66
C ALA A 113 7.67 -4.97 -4.89
N LEU A 114 7.28 -4.55 -6.10
CA LEU A 114 8.03 -4.78 -7.33
C LEU A 114 9.39 -4.07 -7.34
N GLN A 115 9.49 -2.87 -6.78
CA GLN A 115 10.78 -2.17 -6.62
C GLN A 115 11.70 -2.87 -5.62
N ALA A 116 11.16 -3.33 -4.48
CA ALA A 116 11.93 -4.12 -3.52
C ALA A 116 12.39 -5.45 -4.14
N ALA A 117 11.51 -6.13 -4.85
CA ALA A 117 11.80 -7.36 -5.57
C ALA A 117 12.87 -7.15 -6.65
N SER A 118 12.78 -6.07 -7.43
CA SER A 118 13.78 -5.75 -8.48
C SER A 118 15.17 -5.52 -7.89
N ARG A 119 15.27 -4.84 -6.75
CA ARG A 119 16.54 -4.71 -6.03
C ARG A 119 17.09 -6.06 -5.56
N ARG A 120 16.23 -6.95 -5.07
CA ARG A 120 16.64 -8.30 -4.67
C ARG A 120 17.13 -9.11 -5.87
N VAL A 121 16.47 -8.97 -7.01
CA VAL A 121 16.89 -9.57 -8.28
C VAL A 121 18.25 -9.00 -8.70
N ASP A 122 18.47 -7.68 -8.63
CA ASP A 122 19.78 -7.06 -8.91
C ASP A 122 20.89 -7.62 -8.01
N GLU A 123 20.64 -7.81 -6.72
CA GLU A 123 21.61 -8.45 -5.79
C GLU A 123 21.95 -9.89 -6.20
N MET A 124 21.00 -10.62 -6.80
CA MET A 124 21.23 -11.98 -7.30
C MET A 124 21.95 -12.01 -8.67
N LEU A 125 21.90 -10.91 -9.42
CA LEU A 125 22.48 -10.80 -10.77
C LEU A 125 23.91 -10.24 -10.79
N LEU A 126 24.54 -10.00 -9.63
CA LEU A 126 25.88 -9.38 -9.54
C LEU A 126 26.96 -10.05 -10.40
N THR A 127 26.84 -11.36 -10.66
CA THR A 127 27.78 -12.14 -11.49
C THR A 127 27.21 -12.61 -12.82
N ALA A 128 25.96 -12.26 -13.12
CA ALA A 128 25.31 -12.67 -14.35
C ALA A 128 25.75 -11.79 -15.53
N LEU A 129 26.09 -12.41 -16.66
CA LEU A 129 26.52 -11.70 -17.87
C LEU A 129 25.44 -11.82 -18.95
N TYR A 130 24.83 -10.69 -19.31
CA TYR A 130 23.79 -10.64 -20.33
C TYR A 130 23.82 -9.30 -21.08
N PRO A 131 23.36 -9.25 -22.35
CA PRO A 131 23.31 -8.01 -23.11
C PRO A 131 22.35 -7.01 -22.45
N THR A 132 22.83 -5.79 -22.22
CA THR A 132 22.04 -4.69 -21.66
C THR A 132 22.15 -3.43 -22.52
N ASP A 133 21.16 -2.53 -22.40
CA ASP A 133 21.16 -1.24 -23.06
C ASP A 133 21.91 -0.16 -22.25
N ALA A 134 21.89 1.09 -22.73
CA ALA A 134 22.54 2.22 -22.05
C ALA A 134 21.94 2.53 -20.66
N THR A 135 20.70 2.10 -20.41
CA THR A 135 20.06 2.22 -19.09
C THR A 135 20.35 1.01 -18.20
N GLY A 136 20.97 -0.02 -18.77
CA GLY A 136 21.34 -1.32 -18.22
C GLY A 136 20.16 -2.28 -18.01
N LEU A 137 19.10 -2.11 -18.79
CA LEU A 137 18.02 -3.09 -18.92
C LEU A 137 18.42 -4.19 -19.92
N PRO A 138 17.99 -5.45 -19.71
CA PRO A 138 18.26 -6.54 -20.66
C PRO A 138 17.65 -6.25 -22.03
N THR A 139 18.39 -6.55 -23.11
CA THR A 139 17.90 -6.34 -24.49
C THR A 139 17.37 -7.60 -25.14
N THR A 140 17.81 -8.78 -24.69
CA THR A 140 17.35 -10.06 -25.24
C THR A 140 15.96 -10.40 -24.70
N PRO A 141 14.97 -10.75 -25.56
CA PRO A 141 13.61 -11.07 -25.13
C PRO A 141 13.54 -12.17 -24.05
N ALA A 142 14.40 -13.18 -24.15
CA ALA A 142 14.47 -14.26 -23.16
C ALA A 142 14.92 -13.77 -21.78
N HIS A 143 15.89 -12.85 -21.71
CA HIS A 143 16.35 -12.26 -20.45
C HIS A 143 15.31 -11.32 -19.86
N ILE A 144 14.62 -10.53 -20.70
CA ILE A 144 13.52 -9.66 -20.26
C ILE A 144 12.42 -10.50 -19.62
N ALA A 145 11.97 -11.57 -20.28
CA ALA A 145 10.95 -12.46 -19.73
C ALA A 145 11.41 -13.11 -18.41
N ALA A 146 12.63 -13.64 -18.38
CA ALA A 146 13.16 -14.28 -17.17
C ALA A 146 13.26 -13.32 -15.98
N LEU A 147 13.75 -12.08 -16.18
CA LEU A 147 13.85 -11.09 -15.10
C LEU A 147 12.50 -10.57 -14.65
N ARG A 148 11.55 -10.41 -15.59
CA ARG A 148 10.17 -10.07 -15.26
C ARG A 148 9.54 -11.14 -14.39
N ASP A 149 9.62 -12.40 -14.80
CA ASP A 149 9.02 -13.53 -14.10
C ASP A 149 9.69 -13.74 -12.73
N ALA A 150 11.02 -13.59 -12.64
CA ALA A 150 11.76 -13.61 -11.38
C ALA A 150 11.31 -12.48 -10.42
N THR A 151 11.08 -11.28 -10.95
CA THR A 151 10.62 -10.13 -10.15
C THR A 151 9.20 -10.35 -9.64
N CYS A 152 8.30 -10.88 -10.47
CA CYS A 152 6.94 -11.25 -10.05
C CYS A 152 6.97 -12.33 -8.94
N ALA A 153 7.79 -13.36 -9.12
CA ALA A 153 7.96 -14.43 -8.12
C ALA A 153 8.52 -13.90 -6.79
N GLN A 154 9.52 -13.00 -6.83
CA GLN A 154 10.05 -12.36 -5.61
C GLN A 154 9.02 -11.47 -4.92
N ALA A 155 8.18 -10.75 -5.68
CA ALA A 155 7.10 -9.93 -5.12
C ALA A 155 6.01 -10.78 -4.46
N GLU A 156 5.63 -11.91 -5.08
CA GLU A 156 4.70 -12.88 -4.50
C GLU A 156 5.28 -13.50 -3.21
N TYR A 157 6.56 -13.91 -3.24
CA TYR A 157 7.24 -14.45 -2.07
C TYR A 157 7.34 -13.44 -0.91
N ALA A 158 7.70 -12.19 -1.20
CA ALA A 158 7.77 -11.13 -0.20
C ALA A 158 6.40 -10.86 0.45
N ARG A 159 5.31 -10.98 -0.32
CA ARG A 159 3.93 -10.92 0.19
C ARG A 159 3.63 -12.10 1.10
N ALA A 160 3.93 -13.33 0.68
CA ALA A 160 3.70 -14.51 1.50
C ALA A 160 4.52 -14.51 2.80
N SER A 161 5.72 -13.91 2.78
CA SER A 161 6.65 -13.87 3.91
C SER A 161 6.39 -12.72 4.91
N GLY A 162 5.52 -11.77 4.58
CA GLY A 162 5.18 -10.64 5.46
C GLY A 162 6.32 -9.63 5.66
N ASP A 163 7.24 -9.49 4.69
CA ASP A 163 8.38 -8.57 4.77
C ASP A 163 7.94 -7.09 4.96
N ALA A 164 8.73 -6.29 5.69
CA ALA A 164 8.40 -4.90 6.04
C ALA A 164 8.34 -3.95 4.80
N THR A 165 8.91 -4.40 3.70
CA THR A 165 8.84 -3.77 2.38
C THR A 165 7.68 -4.27 1.52
N SER A 166 6.98 -5.33 1.94
CA SER A 166 5.87 -5.94 1.22
C SER A 166 4.52 -5.30 1.57
N VAL A 167 3.51 -5.64 0.77
CA VAL A 167 2.12 -5.25 0.95
C VAL A 167 1.62 -5.77 2.30
N GLY A 168 1.42 -4.87 3.27
CA GLY A 168 0.84 -5.19 4.57
C GLY A 168 1.79 -5.15 5.77
N ALA A 169 2.99 -4.58 5.64
CA ALA A 169 3.94 -4.34 6.73
C ALA A 169 3.38 -3.49 7.89
N THR A 170 2.55 -4.11 8.74
CA THR A 170 1.99 -3.52 9.96
C THR A 170 2.88 -3.82 11.17
N THR A 171 3.76 -4.82 11.05
CA THR A 171 4.58 -5.29 12.18
C THR A 171 5.98 -4.68 12.09
N LYS A 172 6.17 -3.54 12.75
CA LYS A 172 7.53 -3.08 13.09
C LYS A 172 8.14 -4.11 14.07
N PRO A 173 9.36 -4.62 13.83
CA PRO A 173 10.01 -5.49 14.81
C PRO A 173 10.26 -4.68 16.09
N SER A 174 9.66 -5.11 17.21
CA SER A 174 9.73 -4.42 18.50
C SER A 174 11.12 -4.49 19.15
N SER A 175 11.91 -5.49 18.78
CA SER A 175 13.33 -5.60 19.12
C SER A 175 14.04 -6.56 18.18
N PHE A 176 15.33 -6.34 17.94
CA PHE A 176 16.19 -7.35 17.35
C PHE A 176 17.58 -7.34 17.99
N THR A 177 18.21 -8.51 17.95
CA THR A 177 19.53 -8.75 18.50
C THR A 177 20.50 -9.07 17.37
N LEU A 178 21.54 -8.26 17.20
CA LEU A 178 22.66 -8.53 16.30
C LEU A 178 23.90 -8.80 17.15
N GLY A 179 24.19 -10.09 17.35
CA GLY A 179 25.30 -10.52 18.19
C GLY A 179 25.14 -10.03 19.64
N ARG A 180 25.99 -9.10 20.08
CA ARG A 180 25.93 -8.52 21.44
C ARG A 180 25.14 -7.22 21.52
N LEU A 181 24.58 -6.74 20.41
CA LEU A 181 23.81 -5.50 20.36
C LEU A 181 22.32 -5.84 20.37
N SER A 182 21.63 -5.42 21.41
CA SER A 182 20.16 -5.47 21.51
C SER A 182 19.63 -4.07 21.33
N VAL A 183 18.74 -3.89 20.35
CA VAL A 183 18.01 -2.63 20.15
C VAL A 183 16.54 -2.92 20.45
N GLN A 184 16.03 -2.25 21.48
CA GLN A 184 14.61 -2.23 21.83
C GLN A 184 14.05 -0.86 21.50
N GLN A 185 12.97 -0.83 20.72
CA GLN A 185 12.25 0.41 20.50
C GLN A 185 11.46 0.74 21.78
N ALA A 186 11.66 1.93 22.34
CA ALA A 186 10.86 2.40 23.46
C ALA A 186 9.39 2.50 23.02
N GLY A 187 8.54 1.65 23.57
CA GLY A 187 7.10 1.75 23.36
C GLY A 187 6.60 3.09 23.87
N THR A 188 5.79 3.79 23.07
CA THR A 188 5.03 4.94 23.54
C THR A 188 4.06 4.47 24.61
N SER A 189 4.49 4.49 25.87
CA SER A 189 3.59 4.34 27.00
C SER A 189 2.72 5.60 27.04
N SER A 190 1.42 5.41 26.77
CA SER A 190 0.40 6.37 27.15
C SER A 190 0.49 6.59 28.66
N SER A 191 1.08 7.72 29.05
CA SER A 191 1.15 8.14 30.45
C SER A 191 -0.21 8.67 30.91
N SER A 192 -1.17 7.76 31.11
CA SER A 192 -2.40 8.08 31.84
C SER A 192 -2.11 8.05 33.35
N GLY A 193 -1.84 9.22 33.92
CA GLY A 193 -2.25 9.58 35.28
C GLY A 193 -1.53 8.94 36.46
N ARG A 194 -0.53 9.66 37.01
CA ARG A 194 -0.45 10.01 38.45
C ARG A 194 0.69 11.02 38.67
N PRO A 195 0.43 12.29 39.06
CA PRO A 195 1.49 13.17 39.50
C PRO A 195 2.00 12.67 40.86
N GLY A 196 3.22 12.14 40.87
CA GLY A 196 3.94 11.76 42.08
C GLY A 196 4.13 12.98 42.98
N ARG A 197 3.30 13.05 44.02
CA ARG A 197 3.35 13.95 45.18
C ARG A 197 4.79 14.11 45.67
N ARG A 198 5.37 15.32 45.51
CA ARG A 198 6.63 15.71 46.15
C ARG A 198 6.48 15.60 47.67
N GLY A 199 6.99 14.51 48.24
CA GLY A 199 7.14 14.33 49.68
C GLY A 199 8.24 15.25 50.21
N ARG A 200 7.83 16.27 50.97
CA ARG A 200 8.66 17.29 51.61
C ARG A 200 9.09 16.79 53.01
N GLY A 201 10.35 16.38 53.16
CA GLY A 201 11.09 16.23 54.45
C GLY A 201 10.61 15.12 55.42
N PRO A 202 11.40 14.75 56.46
CA PRO A 202 12.31 15.63 57.19
C PRO A 202 13.76 15.14 57.41
N PHE A 203 14.62 16.13 57.66
CA PHE A 203 15.94 16.08 58.29
C PHE A 203 16.02 15.06 59.45
N SER A 204 16.96 14.11 59.39
CA SER A 204 17.44 13.38 60.56
C SER A 204 18.85 13.85 60.94
N ARG A 205 18.97 14.34 62.17
CA ARG A 205 20.21 14.78 62.82
C ARG A 205 21.11 13.58 63.13
N ARG A 206 22.41 13.73 62.90
CA ARG A 206 23.48 12.90 63.51
C ARG A 206 23.57 13.17 65.02
N PRO A 207 23.84 12.16 65.85
CA PRO A 207 24.48 12.34 67.14
C PRO A 207 25.88 11.71 67.20
N GLY A 208 26.79 12.42 67.88
CA GLY A 208 27.94 11.90 68.63
C GLY A 208 28.99 11.11 67.88
#